data_AF-A0A8J7M275-F1
#
_entry.id   AF-A0A8J7M275-F1
#
_cell.length_a   1.000
_cell.length_b   1.000
_cell.length_c   1.000
_cell.angle_alpha   90.00
_cell.angle_beta   90.00
_cell.angle_gamma   90.00
#
_symmetry.space_group_name_H-M   'P 1'
#
loop_
_entity.id
_entity.type
_entity.pdbx_description
1 polymer ?
#
loop_
_entity_poly.entity_id
_entity_poly.type
_entity_poly.pdbx_seq_one_letter_code
_entity_poly.pdbx_strand_id
1 'polypeptide(L)'
;MKKVSVALAVAGLAVTASVAFAGPQAGTGINGSWHDLNSAAGYTGDSLGRTCVFCHTPHNARTTDALVPLWNHADNVLKNLAPYSWVAPTNKTIAINSDPLIGPSRLCMACHDGSTAVDSHGSAGSFPGGNTVMTASYTDALGATAKRYINDLTVTHPIGFQYDEAAAKRNVIGNGQAEIVTSDHGYILGDLPSAAVWNTQNRTGVSAVAETGKKIKDTLYGGFMTCATCHDVHNSVNQGPSANSGHSYNYFLYAKEEGSAICLSCHIK
;
A
#
# COMPACT_ATOMS: atom_id res chain seq x y z
N MET A 1 -43.97 -38.43 -10.84
CA MET A 1 -43.66 -37.76 -9.55
C MET A 1 -42.21 -37.96 -9.08
N LYS A 2 -41.66 -39.19 -9.06
CA LYS A 2 -40.27 -39.45 -8.59
C LYS A 2 -39.14 -38.81 -9.42
N LYS A 3 -39.33 -38.57 -10.72
CA LYS A 3 -38.30 -37.98 -11.60
C LYS A 3 -38.17 -36.45 -11.50
N VAL A 4 -39.22 -35.77 -11.04
CA VAL A 4 -39.23 -34.30 -10.87
C VAL A 4 -38.55 -33.91 -9.56
N SER A 5 -38.65 -34.75 -8.52
CA SER A 5 -38.02 -34.53 -7.21
C SER A 5 -36.49 -34.62 -7.24
N VAL A 6 -35.91 -35.39 -8.17
CA VAL A 6 -34.45 -35.54 -8.30
C VAL A 6 -33.83 -34.34 -9.04
N ALA A 7 -34.56 -33.74 -9.99
CA ALA A 7 -34.08 -32.56 -10.71
C ALA A 7 -34.01 -31.30 -9.82
N LEU A 8 -34.95 -31.12 -8.89
CA LEU A 8 -34.90 -30.02 -7.91
C LEU A 8 -33.78 -30.21 -6.86
N ALA A 9 -33.42 -31.44 -6.51
CA ALA A 9 -32.34 -31.71 -5.56
C ALA A 9 -30.96 -31.42 -6.17
N VAL A 10 -30.77 -31.65 -7.47
CA VAL A 10 -29.50 -31.36 -8.17
C VAL A 10 -29.35 -29.87 -8.50
N ALA A 11 -30.46 -29.18 -8.79
CA ALA A 11 -30.45 -27.72 -8.93
C ALA A 11 -30.22 -26.97 -7.59
N GLY A 12 -30.66 -27.55 -6.47
CA GLY A 12 -30.38 -27.02 -5.12
C GLY A 12 -28.94 -27.23 -4.64
N LEU A 13 -28.26 -28.28 -5.10
CA LEU A 13 -26.86 -28.56 -4.76
C LEU A 13 -25.83 -27.80 -5.61
N ALA A 14 -26.23 -27.22 -6.74
CA ALA A 14 -25.35 -26.41 -7.59
C ALA A 14 -25.27 -24.93 -7.19
N VAL A 15 -26.04 -24.51 -6.17
CA VAL A 15 -26.06 -23.12 -5.67
C VAL A 15 -25.23 -22.97 -4.39
N THR A 16 -24.63 -24.05 -3.87
CA THR A 16 -23.69 -23.94 -2.74
C THR A 16 -22.34 -23.42 -3.22
N ALA A 17 -22.23 -22.09 -3.11
CA ALA A 17 -21.05 -21.42 -2.61
C ALA A 17 -19.76 -21.52 -3.44
N SER A 18 -19.83 -21.02 -4.68
CA SER A 18 -18.76 -20.11 -5.12
C SER A 18 -18.99 -18.76 -4.41
N VAL A 19 -18.78 -18.71 -3.10
CA VAL A 19 -18.40 -17.43 -2.49
C VAL A 19 -17.03 -17.14 -3.07
N ALA A 20 -17.03 -16.46 -4.22
CA ALA A 20 -15.89 -15.65 -4.58
C ALA A 20 -15.61 -14.83 -3.32
N PHE A 21 -14.46 -15.05 -2.69
CA PHE A 21 -13.94 -14.15 -1.68
C PHE A 21 -13.74 -12.81 -2.39
N ALA A 22 -14.81 -12.03 -2.49
CA ALA A 22 -14.69 -10.61 -2.65
C ALA A 22 -13.96 -10.17 -1.38
N GLY A 23 -12.66 -9.90 -1.51
CA GLY A 23 -11.94 -9.20 -0.44
C GLY A 23 -12.74 -7.96 -0.04
N PRO A 24 -12.59 -7.46 1.19
CA PRO A 24 -13.37 -6.36 1.68
C PRO A 24 -13.30 -5.19 0.73
N GLN A 25 -14.46 -4.56 0.58
CA GLN A 25 -14.59 -3.37 -0.20
C GLN A 25 -13.63 -2.31 0.35
N ALA A 26 -13.14 -1.47 -0.56
CA ALA A 26 -12.39 -0.29 -0.18
C ALA A 26 -13.15 0.56 0.85
N GLY A 27 -12.45 1.05 1.86
CA GLY A 27 -13.00 1.88 2.93
C GLY A 27 -13.70 1.14 4.08
N THR A 28 -13.65 -0.20 4.12
CA THR A 28 -14.34 -0.98 5.17
C THR A 28 -13.44 -1.43 6.32
N GLY A 29 -12.21 -0.94 6.41
CA GLY A 29 -11.25 -1.30 7.45
C GLY A 29 -10.52 -2.62 7.19
N ILE A 30 -9.71 -3.05 8.16
CA ILE A 30 -8.79 -4.19 7.98
C ILE A 30 -9.50 -5.55 8.02
N ASN A 31 -10.58 -5.69 8.78
CA ASN A 31 -11.23 -7.00 8.95
C ASN A 31 -11.71 -7.58 7.61
N GLY A 32 -11.39 -8.85 7.38
CA GLY A 32 -11.62 -9.56 6.13
C GLY A 32 -10.61 -9.26 5.02
N SER A 33 -9.72 -8.27 5.18
CA SER A 33 -8.79 -7.83 4.13
C SER A 33 -7.60 -8.75 4.00
N TRP A 34 -6.79 -8.49 2.96
CA TRP A 34 -5.47 -9.11 2.84
C TRP A 34 -4.54 -8.83 4.04
N HIS A 35 -4.82 -7.76 4.80
CA HIS A 35 -4.11 -7.42 6.04
C HIS A 35 -4.86 -7.91 7.30
N ASP A 36 -5.98 -8.62 7.18
CA ASP A 36 -6.58 -9.35 8.30
C ASP A 36 -5.82 -10.66 8.54
N LEU A 37 -4.74 -10.57 9.31
CA LEU A 37 -3.87 -11.71 9.57
C LEU A 37 -4.50 -12.78 10.48
N ASN A 38 -5.66 -12.51 11.10
CA ASN A 38 -6.44 -13.57 11.77
C ASN A 38 -7.11 -14.51 10.76
N SER A 39 -7.35 -14.02 9.54
CA SER A 39 -8.07 -14.72 8.49
C SER A 39 -7.17 -15.08 7.29
N ALA A 40 -5.95 -14.52 7.23
CA ALA A 40 -5.03 -14.72 6.12
C ALA A 40 -4.47 -16.15 6.10
N ALA A 41 -4.71 -16.86 4.99
CA ALA A 41 -4.23 -18.22 4.82
C ALA A 41 -2.69 -18.28 4.85
N GLY A 42 -2.16 -19.25 5.59
CA GLY A 42 -0.72 -19.51 5.70
C GLY A 42 -0.04 -18.80 6.88
N TYR A 43 -0.74 -17.92 7.61
CA TYR A 43 -0.21 -17.25 8.80
C TYR A 43 -0.93 -17.72 10.07
N THR A 44 -0.26 -17.63 11.20
CA THR A 44 -0.86 -17.90 12.50
C THR A 44 -1.63 -16.66 12.98
N GLY A 45 -2.94 -16.79 13.18
CA GLY A 45 -3.77 -15.72 13.73
C GLY A 45 -3.51 -15.47 15.23
N ASP A 46 -3.89 -14.28 15.70
CA ASP A 46 -3.84 -13.94 17.12
C ASP A 46 -4.90 -14.73 17.88
N SER A 47 -4.51 -15.37 18.99
CA SER A 47 -5.42 -16.18 19.80
C SER A 47 -6.65 -15.44 20.35
N LEU A 48 -6.59 -14.11 20.44
CA LEU A 48 -7.70 -13.26 20.89
C LEU A 48 -8.42 -12.58 19.70
N GLY A 49 -8.06 -12.90 18.46
CA GLY A 49 -8.67 -12.36 17.24
C GLY A 49 -8.45 -10.85 17.06
N ARG A 50 -7.40 -10.27 17.66
CA ARG A 50 -7.14 -8.83 17.57
C ARG A 50 -6.48 -8.53 16.22
N THR A 51 -7.10 -7.73 15.38
CA THR A 51 -6.52 -7.41 14.05
C THR A 51 -5.37 -6.40 14.13
N CYS A 52 -5.43 -5.45 15.06
CA CYS A 52 -4.44 -4.37 15.15
C CYS A 52 -3.11 -4.82 15.79
N VAL A 53 -3.09 -5.94 16.52
CA VAL A 53 -1.92 -6.40 17.30
C VAL A 53 -0.70 -6.73 16.45
N PHE A 54 -0.93 -7.06 15.18
CA PHE A 54 0.10 -7.32 14.19
C PHE A 54 0.89 -6.05 13.79
N CYS A 55 0.30 -4.86 13.99
CA CYS A 55 0.92 -3.58 13.63
C CYS A 55 1.21 -2.70 14.86
N HIS A 56 0.37 -2.77 15.89
CA HIS A 56 0.46 -1.90 17.07
C HIS A 56 0.21 -2.69 18.36
N THR A 57 0.84 -2.29 19.47
CA THR A 57 0.49 -2.73 20.83
C THR A 57 0.05 -1.54 21.68
N PRO A 58 -1.09 -1.59 22.38
CA PRO A 58 -1.58 -0.47 23.18
C PRO A 58 -0.68 -0.11 24.38
N HIS A 59 0.11 -1.07 24.90
CA HIS A 59 1.04 -0.89 26.02
C HIS A 59 2.28 -1.78 25.85
N ASN A 60 3.34 -1.49 26.60
CA ASN A 60 4.59 -2.26 26.61
C ASN A 60 5.18 -2.45 25.20
N ALA A 61 5.13 -1.37 24.42
CA ALA A 61 5.90 -1.27 23.19
C ALA A 61 7.37 -1.57 23.45
N ARG A 62 8.05 -2.15 22.48
CA ARG A 62 9.50 -2.36 22.58
C ARG A 62 10.18 -1.00 22.73
N THR A 63 10.80 -0.77 23.89
CA THR A 63 11.45 0.51 24.24
C THR A 63 12.78 0.73 23.53
N THR A 64 13.25 -0.27 22.77
CA THR A 64 14.47 -0.20 21.96
C THR A 64 14.27 0.49 20.62
N ASP A 65 13.03 0.71 20.20
CA ASP A 65 12.70 1.38 18.94
C ASP A 65 12.33 2.84 19.18
N ALA A 66 13.31 3.73 18.94
CA ALA A 66 13.15 5.17 19.08
C ALA A 66 12.11 5.80 18.12
N LEU A 67 11.59 5.03 17.16
CA LEU A 67 10.79 5.55 16.06
C LEU A 67 9.28 5.31 16.19
N VAL A 68 8.83 4.39 17.05
CA VAL A 68 7.39 4.09 17.16
C VAL A 68 7.04 3.67 18.59
N PRO A 69 6.53 4.59 19.44
CA PRO A 69 5.85 4.14 20.65
C PRO A 69 4.68 3.30 20.17
N LEU A 70 4.55 2.07 20.67
CA LEU A 70 3.52 1.07 20.34
C LEU A 70 3.88 0.01 19.29
N TRP A 71 5.16 -0.23 18.97
CA TRP A 71 5.55 -1.36 18.09
C TRP A 71 5.55 -2.73 18.79
N ASN A 72 5.05 -3.76 18.09
CA ASN A 72 4.81 -5.10 18.64
C ASN A 72 5.43 -6.26 17.81
N HIS A 73 6.38 -5.95 16.93
CA HIS A 73 6.99 -6.94 16.04
C HIS A 73 8.50 -7.09 16.31
N ALA A 74 9.11 -8.13 15.73
CA ALA A 74 10.53 -8.39 15.86
C ALA A 74 11.40 -7.29 15.21
N ASP A 75 12.59 -7.03 15.77
CA ASP A 75 13.49 -5.91 15.37
C ASP A 75 14.37 -6.23 14.15
N ASN A 76 14.18 -7.40 13.55
CA ASN A 76 14.97 -7.92 12.44
C ASN A 76 14.54 -7.41 11.07
N VAL A 77 13.74 -6.35 11.03
CA VAL A 77 13.42 -5.60 9.81
C VAL A 77 14.71 -5.30 9.05
N LEU A 78 14.79 -5.62 7.76
CA LEU A 78 15.95 -5.28 6.92
C LEU A 78 16.31 -3.80 7.07
N LYS A 79 17.45 -3.54 7.72
CA LYS A 79 17.86 -2.17 8.08
C LYS A 79 18.56 -1.41 6.94
N ASN A 80 19.03 -2.14 5.93
CA ASN A 80 19.94 -1.62 4.90
C ASN A 80 19.41 -1.92 3.49
N LEU A 81 18.28 -1.33 3.12
CA LEU A 81 17.84 -1.30 1.73
C LEU A 81 18.49 -0.12 1.00
N ALA A 82 18.93 -0.35 -0.23
CA ALA A 82 19.34 0.76 -1.09
C ALA A 82 18.11 1.64 -1.40
N PRO A 83 18.19 2.97 -1.22
CA PRO A 83 17.07 3.87 -1.51
C PRO A 83 16.70 3.83 -3.00
N TYR A 84 15.51 4.36 -3.31
CA TYR A 84 15.10 4.55 -4.70
C TYR A 84 16.19 5.23 -5.54
N SER A 85 16.55 4.59 -6.65
CA SER A 85 17.56 5.12 -7.56
C SER A 85 16.86 5.94 -8.63
N TRP A 86 17.07 7.25 -8.58
CA TRP A 86 16.44 8.13 -9.55
C TRP A 86 17.05 7.91 -10.94
N VAL A 87 16.19 7.69 -11.93
CA VAL A 87 16.61 7.56 -13.33
C VAL A 87 17.05 8.93 -13.90
N ALA A 88 16.56 10.04 -13.35
CA ALA A 88 16.88 11.40 -13.80
C ALA A 88 18.06 12.02 -13.01
N PRO A 89 19.16 12.46 -13.67
CA PRO A 89 20.33 13.05 -13.00
C PRO A 89 20.02 14.27 -12.13
N THR A 90 18.98 15.01 -12.48
CA THR A 90 18.52 16.21 -11.78
C THR A 90 17.94 15.93 -10.39
N ASN A 91 17.59 14.69 -10.10
CA ASN A 91 17.08 14.27 -8.79
C ASN A 91 18.20 13.95 -7.80
N LYS A 92 19.45 13.87 -8.26
CA LYS A 92 20.62 13.46 -7.47
C LYS A 92 20.94 14.38 -6.28
N THR A 93 20.39 15.60 -6.29
CA THR A 93 20.63 16.59 -5.22
C THR A 93 19.51 16.69 -4.21
N ILE A 94 18.39 15.96 -4.38
CA ILE A 94 17.28 15.97 -3.41
C ILE A 94 17.73 15.29 -2.11
N ALA A 95 17.38 15.85 -0.96
CA ALA A 95 17.65 15.22 0.31
C ALA A 95 16.97 13.85 0.41
N ILE A 96 17.79 12.81 0.48
CA ILE A 96 17.40 11.45 0.84
C ILE A 96 17.80 11.23 2.28
N ASN A 97 16.89 10.69 3.08
CA ASN A 97 17.21 10.29 4.44
C ASN A 97 18.26 9.18 4.41
N SER A 98 19.20 9.19 5.35
CA SER A 98 20.15 8.09 5.54
C SER A 98 19.44 6.75 5.79
N ASP A 99 18.23 6.80 6.33
CA ASP A 99 17.31 5.68 6.47
C ASP A 99 16.15 5.82 5.46
N PRO A 100 16.16 5.09 4.33
CA PRO A 100 15.07 5.14 3.36
C PRO A 100 13.74 4.59 3.89
N LEU A 101 13.78 3.85 4.99
CA LEU A 101 12.60 3.30 5.68
C LEU A 101 12.12 4.21 6.82
N ILE A 102 12.52 5.49 6.83
CA ILE A 102 12.14 6.45 7.87
C ILE A 102 10.62 6.45 8.14
N GLY A 103 10.27 6.52 9.42
CA GLY A 103 8.89 6.61 9.88
C GLY A 103 8.11 5.32 9.65
N PRO A 104 6.85 5.39 9.18
CA PRO A 104 5.95 4.24 9.12
C PRO A 104 6.37 3.17 8.11
N SER A 105 7.23 3.47 7.12
CA SER A 105 7.73 2.47 6.17
C SER A 105 8.37 1.28 6.89
N ARG A 106 9.08 1.53 8.00
CA ARG A 106 9.71 0.48 8.81
C ARG A 106 8.71 -0.54 9.38
N LEU A 107 7.47 -0.12 9.64
CA LEU A 107 6.40 -1.00 10.11
C LEU A 107 5.96 -1.97 9.01
N CYS A 108 5.81 -1.47 7.78
CA CYS A 108 5.45 -2.30 6.63
C CYS A 108 6.50 -3.38 6.38
N MET A 109 7.78 -3.02 6.52
CA MET A 109 8.90 -3.92 6.30
C MET A 109 8.99 -5.05 7.32
N ALA A 110 8.26 -5.00 8.44
CA ALA A 110 8.18 -6.11 9.37
C ALA A 110 7.43 -7.33 8.82
N CYS A 111 6.61 -7.12 7.79
CA CYS A 111 5.91 -8.21 7.10
C CYS A 111 6.41 -8.35 5.65
N HIS A 112 6.81 -7.24 5.04
CA HIS A 112 7.17 -7.17 3.63
C HIS A 112 8.66 -7.26 3.36
N ASP A 113 9.56 -7.45 4.33
CA ASP A 113 11.00 -7.56 4.04
C ASP A 113 11.44 -8.94 3.51
N GLY A 114 10.57 -9.95 3.62
CA GLY A 114 10.87 -11.32 3.23
C GLY A 114 11.87 -12.02 4.16
N SER A 115 12.07 -11.49 5.37
CA SER A 115 12.91 -12.10 6.41
C SER A 115 12.25 -12.14 7.78
N THR A 116 11.42 -11.15 8.08
CA THR A 116 10.69 -11.05 9.33
C THR A 116 9.41 -11.88 9.21
N ALA A 117 9.12 -12.68 10.23
CA ALA A 117 7.93 -13.54 10.25
C ALA A 117 6.68 -12.68 10.46
N VAL A 118 5.75 -12.71 9.51
CA VAL A 118 4.54 -11.87 9.46
C VAL A 118 3.60 -12.12 10.63
N ASP A 119 3.57 -13.35 11.14
CA ASP A 119 2.80 -13.76 12.30
C ASP A 119 3.53 -13.52 13.64
N SER A 120 4.72 -12.89 13.59
CA SER A 120 5.52 -12.61 14.78
C SER A 120 5.03 -11.36 15.51
N HIS A 121 4.00 -11.53 16.34
CA HIS A 121 3.51 -10.49 17.23
C HIS A 121 3.52 -10.94 18.70
N GLY A 122 3.74 -9.98 19.61
CA GLY A 122 3.73 -10.22 21.05
C GLY A 122 2.35 -10.04 21.68
N SER A 123 2.15 -10.63 22.86
CA SER A 123 1.31 -10.01 23.89
C SER A 123 2.10 -8.88 24.55
N ALA A 124 1.43 -7.86 25.10
CA ALA A 124 2.10 -6.68 25.66
C ALA A 124 3.23 -7.06 26.63
N GLY A 125 4.49 -6.79 26.25
CA GLY A 125 5.69 -7.08 27.07
C GLY A 125 6.35 -8.45 26.85
N SER A 126 5.82 -9.29 25.95
CA SER A 126 6.44 -10.54 25.52
C SER A 126 7.26 -10.34 24.25
N PHE A 127 8.31 -11.16 24.06
CA PHE A 127 8.98 -11.22 22.76
C PHE A 127 7.99 -11.73 21.69
N PRO A 128 7.92 -11.09 20.51
CA PRO A 128 7.10 -11.57 19.41
C PRO A 128 7.48 -12.99 19.00
N GLY A 129 6.48 -13.86 18.83
CA GLY A 129 6.67 -15.26 18.43
C GLY A 129 5.94 -15.53 17.12
N GLY A 130 6.60 -16.20 16.19
CA GLY A 130 6.10 -16.51 14.85
C GLY A 130 7.24 -17.01 13.97
N ASN A 131 6.93 -17.76 12.92
CA ASN A 131 7.96 -18.32 12.03
C ASN A 131 7.58 -18.25 10.54
N THR A 132 6.44 -17.65 10.20
CA THR A 132 5.96 -17.60 8.83
C THR A 132 6.46 -16.34 8.14
N VAL A 133 7.50 -16.47 7.32
CA VAL A 133 8.03 -15.38 6.51
C VAL A 133 7.35 -15.31 5.15
N MET A 134 7.06 -14.10 4.67
CA MET A 134 6.55 -13.89 3.33
C MET A 134 7.63 -14.17 2.27
N THR A 135 7.56 -15.34 1.63
CA THR A 135 8.54 -15.75 0.62
C THR A 135 7.96 -15.92 -0.78
N ALA A 136 6.64 -15.76 -0.92
CA ALA A 136 5.95 -16.04 -2.17
C ALA A 136 6.30 -15.04 -3.29
N SER A 137 6.38 -15.58 -4.51
CA SER A 137 6.47 -14.83 -5.76
C SER A 137 5.21 -15.04 -6.59
N TYR A 138 4.96 -14.14 -7.55
CA TYR A 138 3.89 -14.24 -8.53
C TYR A 138 4.41 -13.83 -9.91
N THR A 139 3.70 -14.21 -10.96
CA THR A 139 3.95 -13.71 -12.32
C THR A 139 3.10 -12.45 -12.53
N ASP A 140 3.73 -11.33 -12.85
CA ASP A 140 3.02 -10.08 -13.12
C ASP A 140 2.38 -10.07 -14.51
N ALA A 141 1.65 -8.98 -14.81
CA ALA A 141 0.98 -8.81 -16.11
C ALA A 141 1.95 -8.73 -17.31
N LEU A 142 3.26 -8.54 -17.06
CA LEU A 142 4.31 -8.50 -18.06
C LEU A 142 5.01 -9.87 -18.23
N GLY A 143 4.55 -10.90 -17.50
CA GLY A 143 5.15 -12.23 -17.51
C GLY A 143 6.44 -12.33 -16.67
N ALA A 144 6.81 -11.30 -15.91
CA ALA A 144 7.99 -11.31 -15.07
C ALA A 144 7.68 -11.92 -13.69
N THR A 145 8.71 -12.53 -13.08
CA THR A 145 8.59 -13.00 -11.69
C THR A 145 8.72 -11.81 -10.75
N ALA A 146 7.62 -11.45 -10.10
CA ALA A 146 7.54 -10.43 -9.08
C ALA A 146 7.47 -11.06 -7.69
N LYS A 147 8.02 -10.37 -6.69
CA LYS A 147 8.02 -10.81 -5.29
C LYS A 147 6.86 -10.16 -4.55
N ARG A 148 6.26 -10.87 -3.60
CA ARG A 148 5.29 -10.27 -2.65
C ARG A 148 5.96 -9.50 -1.51
N TYR A 149 7.27 -9.69 -1.34
CA TYR A 149 8.11 -8.98 -0.41
C TYR A 149 9.08 -8.03 -1.14
N ILE A 150 9.55 -7.03 -0.41
CA ILE A 150 10.44 -5.95 -0.80
C ILE A 150 11.81 -6.22 -0.20
N ASN A 151 12.79 -6.44 -1.06
CA ASN A 151 14.20 -6.49 -0.67
C ASN A 151 15.07 -5.55 -1.51
N ASP A 152 14.44 -4.68 -2.28
CA ASP A 152 15.05 -3.68 -3.14
C ASP A 152 14.07 -2.52 -3.36
N LEU A 153 14.46 -1.29 -2.99
CA LEU A 153 13.64 -0.09 -3.22
C LEU A 153 14.06 0.66 -4.49
N THR A 154 15.16 0.27 -5.13
CA THR A 154 15.86 1.10 -6.12
C THR A 154 15.06 1.38 -7.39
N VAL A 155 14.07 0.54 -7.71
CA VAL A 155 13.38 0.55 -9.01
C VAL A 155 11.94 1.08 -8.94
N THR A 156 11.19 0.78 -7.87
CA THR A 156 9.72 1.01 -7.84
C THR A 156 9.17 1.60 -6.54
N HIS A 157 9.99 1.80 -5.52
CA HIS A 157 9.52 2.31 -4.21
C HIS A 157 10.15 3.67 -3.92
N PRO A 158 9.63 4.76 -4.51
CA PRO A 158 10.16 6.11 -4.31
C PRO A 158 9.79 6.60 -2.90
N ILE A 159 10.56 6.19 -1.90
CA ILE A 159 10.40 6.59 -0.49
C ILE A 159 11.73 7.07 0.10
N GLY A 160 11.66 7.75 1.23
CA GLY A 160 12.83 8.23 1.97
C GLY A 160 13.36 9.59 1.52
N PHE A 161 12.61 10.34 0.70
CA PHE A 161 12.99 11.70 0.26
C PHE A 161 11.99 12.76 0.71
N GLN A 162 12.45 14.01 0.82
CA GLN A 162 11.60 15.17 1.13
C GLN A 162 10.75 15.57 -0.08
N TYR A 163 9.42 15.46 0.04
CA TYR A 163 8.50 15.67 -1.09
C TYR A 163 8.54 17.10 -1.62
N ASP A 164 8.37 18.09 -0.75
CA ASP A 164 8.29 19.49 -1.19
C ASP A 164 9.62 20.00 -1.76
N GLU A 165 10.75 19.46 -1.27
CA GLU A 165 12.07 19.74 -1.86
C GLU A 165 12.18 19.15 -3.27
N ALA A 166 11.70 17.91 -3.46
CA ALA A 166 11.64 17.29 -4.78
C ALA A 166 10.75 18.09 -5.73
N ALA A 167 9.54 18.48 -5.29
CA ALA A 167 8.62 19.27 -6.09
C ALA A 167 9.22 20.62 -6.49
N ALA A 168 9.82 21.36 -5.54
CA ALA A 168 10.48 22.63 -5.81
C ALA A 168 11.59 22.50 -6.86
N LYS A 169 12.44 21.48 -6.74
CA LYS A 169 13.54 21.26 -7.70
C LYS A 169 13.03 20.89 -9.09
N ARG A 170 12.07 19.96 -9.19
CA ARG A 170 11.53 19.50 -10.48
C ARG A 170 10.83 20.60 -11.25
N ASN A 171 10.06 21.43 -10.55
CA ASN A 171 9.31 22.53 -11.16
C ASN A 171 10.24 23.65 -11.67
N VAL A 172 11.44 23.82 -11.09
CA VAL A 172 12.45 24.76 -11.59
C VAL A 172 13.08 24.26 -12.89
N ILE A 173 13.41 22.97 -12.97
CA ILE A 173 14.07 22.37 -14.15
C ILE A 173 13.13 22.24 -15.34
N GLY A 174 11.82 22.07 -15.11
CA GLY A 174 10.79 22.04 -16.15
C GLY A 174 10.55 23.38 -16.89
N ASN A 175 11.54 24.28 -16.94
CA ASN A 175 11.41 25.65 -17.44
C ASN A 175 10.32 26.46 -16.70
N GLY A 176 10.13 26.21 -15.40
CA GLY A 176 9.09 26.85 -14.60
C GLY A 176 7.68 26.27 -14.79
N GLN A 177 7.51 25.25 -15.63
CA GLN A 177 6.28 24.45 -15.68
C GLN A 177 6.25 23.49 -14.48
N ALA A 178 5.12 23.44 -13.78
CA ALA A 178 4.97 22.51 -12.67
C ALA A 178 4.87 21.07 -13.20
N GLU A 179 5.79 20.21 -12.78
CA GLU A 179 5.80 18.76 -13.02
C GLU A 179 5.27 17.99 -11.80
N ILE A 180 5.39 18.57 -10.61
CA ILE A 180 4.89 18.00 -9.36
C ILE A 180 4.03 19.05 -8.69
N VAL A 181 2.86 18.66 -8.21
CA VAL A 181 2.00 19.56 -7.44
C VAL A 181 2.59 19.86 -6.05
N THR A 182 2.08 20.90 -5.40
CA THR A 182 2.37 21.12 -3.97
C THR A 182 1.68 20.06 -3.12
N SER A 183 2.22 19.77 -1.94
CA SER A 183 1.66 18.80 -1.00
C SER A 183 0.26 19.18 -0.45
N ASP A 184 -0.26 20.36 -0.80
CA ASP A 184 -1.62 20.82 -0.47
C ASP A 184 -2.74 20.19 -1.32
N HIS A 185 -2.40 19.42 -2.35
CA HIS A 185 -3.34 18.76 -3.24
C HIS A 185 -3.81 17.40 -2.68
N GLY A 186 -5.00 16.96 -3.10
CA GLY A 186 -5.53 15.64 -2.77
C GLY A 186 -5.11 14.55 -3.77
N TYR A 187 -5.53 13.32 -3.47
CA TYR A 187 -5.36 12.14 -4.34
C TYR A 187 -6.53 12.02 -5.32
N ILE A 188 -6.24 11.58 -6.53
CA ILE A 188 -7.24 11.40 -7.59
C ILE A 188 -8.02 10.10 -7.36
N LEU A 189 -9.36 10.19 -7.21
CA LEU A 189 -10.22 9.03 -6.89
C LEU A 189 -11.00 8.46 -8.08
N GLY A 190 -11.29 9.30 -9.06
CA GLY A 190 -12.09 8.90 -10.22
C GLY A 190 -11.26 8.21 -11.29
N ASP A 191 -11.97 7.53 -12.19
CA ASP A 191 -11.35 6.89 -13.34
C ASP A 191 -10.90 7.99 -14.31
N LEU A 192 -9.65 7.94 -14.71
CA LEU A 192 -9.14 8.86 -15.71
C LEU A 192 -9.54 8.33 -17.10
N PRO A 193 -10.19 9.15 -17.96
CA PRO A 193 -10.64 8.69 -19.26
C PRO A 193 -9.46 8.16 -20.05
N SER A 194 -9.51 6.86 -20.38
CA SER A 194 -8.44 6.21 -21.10
C SER A 194 -8.42 6.70 -22.57
N ALA A 195 -7.22 7.04 -23.03
CA ALA A 195 -6.82 7.14 -24.45
C ALA A 195 -7.20 8.38 -25.30
N ALA A 196 -8.01 9.36 -24.86
CA ALA A 196 -8.22 10.58 -25.65
C ALA A 196 -7.52 11.78 -24.99
N VAL A 197 -6.53 12.34 -25.69
CA VAL A 197 -5.73 13.52 -25.33
C VAL A 197 -4.53 13.21 -24.42
N TRP A 198 -3.42 12.78 -25.04
CA TRP A 198 -2.05 12.79 -24.47
C TRP A 198 -1.53 14.22 -24.19
N ASN A 199 -2.42 15.16 -23.85
CA ASN A 199 -2.04 16.46 -23.31
C ASN A 199 -1.67 16.25 -21.84
N THR A 200 -0.37 16.18 -21.71
CA THR A 200 0.49 16.14 -20.55
C THR A 200 0.43 17.45 -19.72
N GLN A 201 -0.77 17.99 -19.47
CA GLN A 201 -0.99 19.14 -18.58
C GLN A 201 -2.20 18.95 -17.65
N ASN A 202 -2.72 17.72 -17.54
CA ASN A 202 -4.14 17.51 -17.31
C ASN A 202 -4.62 17.65 -15.85
N ARG A 203 -3.89 18.31 -14.94
CA ARG A 203 -4.52 18.77 -13.69
C ARG A 203 -5.60 19.83 -13.92
N THR A 204 -5.48 20.63 -14.98
CA THR A 204 -6.46 21.66 -15.36
C THR A 204 -7.82 21.09 -15.82
N GLY A 205 -7.93 19.78 -16.05
CA GLY A 205 -9.20 19.05 -16.23
C GLY A 205 -9.50 18.04 -15.12
N VAL A 206 -8.51 17.62 -14.33
CA VAL A 206 -8.65 16.64 -13.24
C VAL A 206 -9.34 17.20 -12.00
N SER A 207 -9.56 18.51 -11.89
CA SER A 207 -10.50 19.06 -10.89
C SER A 207 -11.95 18.54 -11.10
N ALA A 208 -12.27 17.98 -12.27
CA ALA A 208 -13.51 17.25 -12.52
C ALA A 208 -13.51 15.81 -11.95
N VAL A 209 -12.35 15.30 -11.55
CA VAL A 209 -12.16 13.99 -10.95
C VAL A 209 -12.13 14.19 -9.44
N ALA A 210 -12.96 13.47 -8.69
CA ALA A 210 -13.08 13.70 -7.24
C ALA A 210 -11.71 13.50 -6.57
N GLU A 211 -11.21 14.53 -5.87
CA GLU A 211 -10.03 14.42 -5.01
C GLU A 211 -10.44 13.97 -3.60
N THR A 212 -9.57 13.25 -2.89
CA THR A 212 -9.76 13.01 -1.45
C THR A 212 -9.79 14.33 -0.67
N GLY A 213 -10.57 14.37 0.41
CA GLY A 213 -10.40 15.42 1.44
C GLY A 213 -9.06 15.33 2.19
N LYS A 214 -8.35 14.20 2.06
CA LYS A 214 -6.98 13.98 2.55
C LYS A 214 -5.98 14.56 1.56
N LYS A 215 -5.06 15.40 2.03
CA LYS A 215 -4.00 16.00 1.22
C LYS A 215 -2.74 15.14 1.27
N ILE A 216 -1.87 15.28 0.28
CA ILE A 216 -0.56 14.60 0.26
C ILE A 216 0.20 14.88 1.55
N LYS A 217 0.24 16.14 1.99
CA LYS A 217 0.92 16.53 3.25
C LYS A 217 0.41 15.81 4.50
N ASP A 218 -0.85 15.36 4.50
CA ASP A 218 -1.45 14.66 5.64
C ASP A 218 -0.93 13.22 5.78
N THR A 219 -0.17 12.75 4.79
CA THR A 219 0.37 11.38 4.71
C THR A 219 1.89 11.35 4.64
N LEU A 220 2.55 12.51 4.64
CA LEU A 220 4.00 12.63 4.72
C LEU A 220 4.46 12.48 6.17
N TYR A 221 5.58 11.79 6.39
CA TYR A 221 6.19 11.67 7.71
C TYR A 221 7.28 12.74 7.87
N GLY A 222 6.96 13.86 8.53
CA GLY A 222 7.92 14.98 8.65
C GLY A 222 8.40 15.50 7.29
N GLY A 223 7.51 15.53 6.29
CA GLY A 223 7.80 15.90 4.90
C GLY A 223 8.39 14.78 4.04
N PHE A 224 8.78 13.65 4.63
CA PHE A 224 9.28 12.50 3.88
C PHE A 224 8.15 11.69 3.23
N MET A 225 8.38 11.33 1.97
CA MET A 225 7.62 10.32 1.25
C MET A 225 7.89 8.94 1.85
N THR A 226 6.84 8.23 2.26
CA THR A 226 6.92 6.91 2.90
C THR A 226 5.93 5.94 2.26
N CYS A 227 5.95 4.66 2.64
CA CYS A 227 4.93 3.71 2.19
C CYS A 227 3.51 4.22 2.49
N ALA A 228 3.32 4.84 3.66
CA ALA A 228 2.04 5.40 4.09
C ALA A 228 1.61 6.67 3.34
N THR A 229 2.45 7.19 2.44
CA THR A 229 2.08 8.30 1.53
C THR A 229 1.32 7.79 0.31
N CYS A 230 1.57 6.56 -0.13
CA CYS A 230 0.78 5.92 -1.20
C CYS A 230 -0.32 5.04 -0.63
N HIS A 231 -0.04 4.38 0.49
CA HIS A 231 -0.92 3.38 1.09
C HIS A 231 -1.71 3.90 2.30
N ASP A 232 -3.02 3.71 2.27
CA ASP A 232 -3.94 3.82 3.39
C ASP A 232 -3.94 2.53 4.21
N VAL A 233 -3.03 2.49 5.17
CA VAL A 233 -2.77 1.34 6.05
C VAL A 233 -3.97 0.90 6.88
N HIS A 234 -5.04 1.69 6.95
CA HIS A 234 -6.25 1.37 7.70
C HIS A 234 -7.43 0.96 6.82
N ASN A 235 -7.30 0.97 5.48
CA ASN A 235 -8.42 0.74 4.56
C ASN A 235 -9.64 1.61 4.90
N SER A 236 -9.41 2.90 5.15
CA SER A 236 -10.40 3.88 5.62
C SER A 236 -10.95 4.75 4.50
N VAL A 237 -10.11 5.11 3.53
CA VAL A 237 -10.38 6.01 2.41
C VAL A 237 -9.73 5.54 1.11
N ASN A 238 -9.16 4.33 1.10
CA ASN A 238 -8.53 3.78 -0.09
C ASN A 238 -9.53 3.62 -1.24
N GLN A 239 -8.98 3.44 -2.43
CA GLN A 239 -9.76 3.18 -3.62
C GLN A 239 -9.66 1.70 -3.99
N GLY A 240 -10.81 1.11 -4.28
CA GLY A 240 -10.87 -0.24 -4.81
C GLY A 240 -10.23 -0.32 -6.20
N PRO A 241 -9.88 -1.53 -6.66
CA PRO A 241 -9.46 -1.71 -8.04
C PRO A 241 -10.54 -1.20 -8.99
N SER A 242 -10.15 -0.78 -10.20
CA SER A 242 -11.13 -0.42 -11.23
C SER A 242 -12.14 -1.54 -11.44
N ALA A 243 -13.40 -1.17 -11.66
CA ALA A 243 -14.45 -2.11 -12.05
C ALA A 243 -14.06 -2.94 -13.29
N ASN A 244 -13.16 -2.41 -14.14
CA ASN A 244 -12.72 -3.04 -15.38
C ASN A 244 -11.34 -3.71 -15.30
N SER A 245 -10.66 -3.68 -14.14
CA SER A 245 -9.30 -4.20 -14.01
C SER A 245 -9.19 -5.72 -14.04
N GLY A 246 -10.30 -6.44 -13.88
CA GLY A 246 -10.28 -7.90 -13.69
C GLY A 246 -9.58 -8.35 -12.39
N HIS A 247 -9.16 -7.41 -11.55
CA HIS A 247 -8.55 -7.66 -10.24
C HIS A 247 -9.57 -7.38 -9.13
N SER A 248 -9.73 -8.32 -8.21
CA SER A 248 -10.59 -8.18 -7.03
C SER A 248 -9.82 -7.73 -5.78
N TYR A 249 -8.52 -7.45 -5.91
CA TYR A 249 -7.63 -7.16 -4.80
C TYR A 249 -7.49 -5.65 -4.60
N ASN A 250 -7.61 -5.22 -3.34
CA ASN A 250 -7.36 -3.85 -2.91
C ASN A 250 -5.92 -3.73 -2.40
N TYR A 251 -5.11 -2.88 -3.03
CA TYR A 251 -3.70 -2.63 -2.67
C TYR A 251 -3.55 -1.58 -1.57
N PHE A 252 -4.66 -1.16 -0.97
CA PHE A 252 -4.73 -0.13 0.06
C PHE A 252 -4.18 1.21 -0.41
N LEU A 253 -4.45 1.61 -1.64
CA LEU A 253 -3.93 2.86 -2.19
C LEU A 253 -4.92 4.01 -1.99
N TYR A 254 -4.41 5.22 -1.73
CA TYR A 254 -5.27 6.41 -1.67
C TYR A 254 -5.91 6.79 -3.00
N ALA A 255 -5.40 6.28 -4.11
CA ALA A 255 -5.89 6.48 -5.47
C ALA A 255 -5.94 5.16 -6.23
N LYS A 256 -6.72 5.11 -7.32
CA LYS A 256 -6.79 3.92 -8.18
C LYS A 256 -5.49 3.73 -8.97
N GLU A 257 -5.18 2.47 -9.27
CA GLU A 257 -4.14 2.12 -10.26
C GLU A 257 -4.62 2.33 -11.72
N GLU A 258 -5.91 2.61 -11.93
CA GLU A 258 -6.46 2.89 -13.25
C GLU A 258 -5.97 4.24 -13.79
N GLY A 259 -5.57 4.24 -15.06
CA GLY A 259 -5.09 5.45 -15.73
C GLY A 259 -3.88 6.10 -15.06
N SER A 260 -3.15 5.38 -14.21
CA SER A 260 -2.07 5.92 -13.37
C SER A 260 -2.55 7.03 -12.42
N ALA A 261 -3.79 6.98 -11.93
CA ALA A 261 -4.34 8.00 -11.04
C ALA A 261 -3.49 8.20 -9.76
N ILE A 262 -2.90 7.14 -9.21
CA ILE A 262 -1.92 7.25 -8.12
C ILE A 262 -0.69 8.11 -8.48
N CYS A 263 -0.12 7.92 -9.67
CA CYS A 263 1.02 8.71 -10.14
C CYS A 263 0.61 10.16 -10.39
N LEU A 264 -0.54 10.36 -11.03
CA LEU A 264 -1.08 11.68 -11.38
C LEU A 264 -1.59 12.46 -10.15
N SER A 265 -1.78 11.77 -9.02
CA SER A 265 -2.01 12.41 -7.72
C SER A 265 -0.82 13.24 -7.25
N CYS A 266 0.37 13.08 -7.81
CA CYS A 266 1.54 13.92 -7.52
C CYS A 266 2.11 14.58 -8.76
N HIS A 267 2.12 13.86 -9.89
CA HIS A 267 2.74 14.33 -11.12
C HIS A 267 1.75 15.06 -12.02
N ILE A 268 2.15 16.25 -12.45
CA ILE A 268 1.64 16.93 -13.63
C ILE A 268 2.48 16.40 -14.78
N LYS A 269 1.98 15.32 -15.37
CA LYS A 269 2.54 14.77 -16.58
C LYS A 269 2.00 15.53 -17.72
#